data_AF-A0A9X4F9X7-F1
#
_entry.id   AF-A0A9X4F9X7-F1
#
_cell.length_a   1.000
_cell.length_b   1.000
_cell.length_c   1.000
_cell.angle_alpha   90.00
_cell.angle_beta   90.00
_cell.angle_gamma   90.00
#
_symmetry.space_group_name_H-M   'P 1'
#
loop_
_entity.id
_entity.type
_entity.pdbx_description
1 polymer ?
#
loop_
_entity_poly.entity_id
_entity_poly.type
_entity_poly.pdbx_seq_one_letter_code
_entity_poly.pdbx_strand_id
1 'polypeptide(L)'
;MKKPSKQWKDFAQLIDIVNIRIMKQQMKLEKLRRELRDLEQTITEQWQEINNTQDRLRSLNVINENNSITRMFQRRESIKSKIESIFFDVSVASQNAEDLALQIMVTEKEKQQLEKRKDALAELQVQLMGEKN
;
A
#
# COMPACT_ATOMS: atom_id res chain seq x y z
N MET A 1 -14.69 -42.71 -24.68
CA MET A 1 -14.54 -41.72 -23.58
C MET A 1 -15.92 -41.30 -23.08
N LYS A 2 -16.30 -41.64 -21.85
CA LYS A 2 -17.61 -41.25 -21.28
C LYS A 2 -17.65 -39.73 -21.14
N LYS A 3 -18.70 -39.08 -21.66
CA LYS A 3 -18.90 -37.63 -21.50
C LYS A 3 -18.87 -37.27 -20.01
N PRO A 4 -18.16 -36.21 -19.59
CA PRO A 4 -18.24 -35.74 -18.21
C PRO A 4 -19.70 -35.43 -17.89
N SER A 5 -20.19 -35.89 -16.73
CA SER A 5 -21.57 -35.59 -16.32
C SER A 5 -21.74 -34.07 -16.18
N LYS A 6 -22.97 -33.58 -16.29
CA LYS A 6 -23.29 -32.15 -16.11
C LYS A 6 -22.67 -31.61 -14.79
N GLN A 7 -22.78 -32.39 -13.72
CA GLN A 7 -22.20 -32.09 -12.41
C GLN A 7 -20.67 -31.89 -12.44
N TRP A 8 -19.94 -32.64 -13.28
CA TRP A 8 -18.49 -32.49 -13.43
C TRP A 8 -18.11 -31.17 -14.12
N LYS A 9 -18.91 -30.73 -15.10
CA LYS A 9 -18.71 -29.44 -15.75
C LYS A 9 -19.02 -28.29 -14.79
N ASP A 10 -20.11 -28.40 -14.04
CA ASP A 10 -20.51 -27.40 -13.05
C ASP A 10 -19.45 -27.28 -11.93
N PHE A 11 -18.86 -28.41 -11.50
CA PHE A 11 -17.79 -28.42 -10.51
C PHE A 11 -16.48 -27.80 -11.02
N ALA A 12 -16.07 -28.11 -12.26
CA ALA A 12 -14.91 -27.48 -12.88
C ALA A 12 -15.07 -25.95 -12.99
N GLN A 13 -16.27 -25.49 -13.35
CA GLN A 13 -16.58 -24.05 -13.38
C GLN A 13 -16.43 -23.38 -12.02
N LEU A 14 -16.79 -24.06 -10.91
CA LEU A 14 -16.57 -23.51 -9.56
C LEU A 14 -15.08 -23.32 -9.25
N ILE A 15 -14.23 -24.27 -9.63
CA ILE A 15 -12.78 -24.16 -9.46
C ILE A 15 -12.24 -22.98 -10.28
N ASP A 16 -12.67 -22.83 -11.53
CA ASP A 16 -12.26 -21.73 -12.40
C ASP A 16 -12.68 -20.37 -11.82
N ILE A 17 -13.90 -20.26 -11.28
CA ILE A 17 -14.38 -19.04 -10.61
C ILE A 17 -13.50 -18.69 -9.41
N VAL A 18 -13.13 -19.68 -8.59
CA VAL A 18 -12.25 -19.45 -7.43
C VAL A 18 -10.85 -19.00 -7.88
N ASN A 19 -10.27 -19.66 -8.90
CA ASN A 19 -8.99 -19.26 -9.47
C ASN A 19 -9.01 -17.81 -9.99
N ILE A 20 -10.05 -17.43 -10.73
CA ILE A 20 -10.23 -16.05 -11.22
C ILE A 20 -10.29 -15.05 -10.05
N ARG A 21 -11.00 -15.39 -8.97
CA ARG A 21 -11.08 -14.52 -7.78
C ARG A 21 -9.73 -14.38 -7.08
N ILE A 22 -8.96 -15.46 -6.95
CA ILE A 22 -7.59 -15.41 -6.40
C ILE A 22 -6.71 -14.50 -7.25
N MET A 23 -6.74 -14.65 -8.58
CA MET A 23 -5.98 -13.79 -9.49
C MET A 23 -6.36 -12.31 -9.34
N LYS A 24 -7.65 -12.00 -9.24
CA LYS A 24 -8.12 -10.62 -9.02
C LYS A 24 -7.60 -10.05 -7.70
N GLN A 25 -7.62 -10.84 -6.62
CA GLN A 25 -7.07 -10.41 -5.34
C GLN A 25 -5.55 -10.22 -5.39
N GLN A 26 -4.83 -11.08 -6.11
CA GLN A 26 -3.39 -10.92 -6.34
C GLN A 26 -3.07 -9.61 -7.09
N MET A 27 -3.80 -9.29 -8.16
CA MET A 27 -3.64 -8.03 -8.88
C MET A 27 -3.93 -6.81 -8.00
N LYS A 28 -4.97 -6.90 -7.15
CA LYS A 28 -5.31 -5.85 -6.19
C LYS A 28 -4.18 -5.64 -5.18
N LEU A 29 -3.62 -6.72 -4.63
CA LEU A 29 -2.47 -6.65 -3.71
C LEU A 29 -1.24 -6.02 -4.36
N GLU A 30 -0.93 -6.37 -5.60
CA GLU A 30 0.18 -5.78 -6.34
C GLU A 30 0.00 -4.28 -6.59
N LYS A 31 -1.24 -3.84 -6.80
CA LYS A 31 -1.57 -2.41 -6.90
C LYS A 31 -1.37 -1.71 -5.55
N LEU A 32 -2.00 -2.20 -4.48
CA LEU A 32 -1.91 -1.61 -3.15
C LEU A 32 -0.46 -1.54 -2.64
N ARG A 33 0.33 -2.60 -2.85
CA ARG A 33 1.75 -2.63 -2.47
C ARG A 33 2.61 -1.66 -3.28
N ARG A 34 2.23 -1.34 -4.53
CA ARG A 34 2.90 -0.29 -5.31
C ARG A 34 2.59 1.08 -4.73
N GLU A 35 1.30 1.36 -4.53
CA GLU A 35 0.84 2.62 -3.93
C GLU A 35 1.48 2.88 -2.56
N LEU A 36 1.59 1.85 -1.71
CA LEU A 36 2.28 1.97 -0.43
C LEU A 36 3.76 2.34 -0.58
N ARG A 37 4.50 1.69 -1.49
CA ARG A 37 5.91 2.00 -1.73
C ARG A 37 6.13 3.41 -2.26
N ASP A 38 5.28 3.84 -3.20
CA ASP A 38 5.36 5.19 -3.77
C ASP A 38 5.11 6.25 -2.68
N LEU A 39 4.18 5.95 -1.75
CA LEU A 39 3.88 6.80 -0.61
C LEU A 39 5.02 6.83 0.42
N GLU A 40 5.61 5.68 0.76
CA GLU A 40 6.78 5.57 1.64
C GLU A 40 7.99 6.33 1.07
N GLN A 41 8.18 6.28 -0.25
CA GLN A 41 9.20 7.06 -0.94
C GLN A 41 8.92 8.56 -0.78
N THR A 42 7.68 9.00 -1.02
CA THR A 42 7.28 10.40 -0.86
C THR A 42 7.52 10.90 0.57
N ILE A 43 7.15 10.12 1.58
CA ILE A 43 7.41 10.42 2.99
C ILE A 43 8.91 10.59 3.25
N THR A 44 9.74 9.71 2.69
CA THR A 44 11.19 9.75 2.85
C THR A 44 11.78 11.02 2.24
N GLU A 45 11.36 11.38 1.03
CA GLU A 45 11.79 12.60 0.33
C GLU A 45 11.40 13.87 1.11
N GLN A 46 10.18 13.92 1.63
CA GLN A 46 9.70 15.04 2.46
C GLN A 46 10.48 15.16 3.78
N TRP A 47 10.81 14.04 4.43
CA TRP A 47 11.68 14.06 5.62
C TRP A 47 13.08 14.57 5.30
N GLN A 48 13.63 14.21 4.14
CA GLN A 48 14.90 14.75 3.68
C GLN A 48 14.80 16.27 3.43
N GLU A 49 13.69 16.75 2.86
CA GLU A 49 13.45 18.19 2.68
C GLU A 49 13.35 18.93 4.03
N ILE A 50 12.68 18.33 5.03
CA ILE A 50 12.64 18.87 6.40
C ILE A 50 14.05 19.01 6.95
N ASN A 51 14.88 17.97 6.85
CA ASN A 51 16.27 18.01 7.35
C ASN A 51 17.09 19.11 6.67
N ASN A 52 17.02 19.20 5.34
CA ASN A 52 17.68 20.26 4.58
C ASN A 52 17.22 21.66 5.02
N THR A 53 15.92 21.81 5.28
CA THR A 53 15.30 23.08 5.69
C THR A 53 15.69 23.43 7.14
N GLN A 54 15.82 22.45 8.02
CA GLN A 54 16.34 22.61 9.38
C GLN A 54 17.81 23.02 9.37
N ASP A 55 18.63 22.43 8.51
CA ASP A 55 20.04 22.84 8.37
C ASP A 55 20.16 24.27 7.85
N ARG A 56 19.32 24.66 6.90
CA ARG A 56 19.20 26.06 6.45
C ARG A 56 18.78 27.01 7.58
N LEU A 57 17.88 26.57 8.46
CA LEU A 57 17.46 27.34 9.63
C LEU A 57 18.61 27.53 10.63
N ARG A 58 19.47 26.52 10.79
CA ARG A 58 20.66 26.58 11.66
C ARG A 58 21.77 27.44 11.08
N SER A 59 21.94 27.46 9.76
CA SER A 59 22.96 28.25 9.07
C SER A 59 22.57 29.72 8.84
N LEU A 60 21.36 30.13 9.26
CA LEU A 60 20.88 31.50 9.11
C LEU A 60 21.63 32.47 10.03
N ASN A 61 22.44 33.33 9.43
CA ASN A 61 23.15 34.40 10.11
C ASN A 61 22.56 35.77 9.80
N VAL A 62 22.89 36.76 10.65
CA VAL A 62 22.58 38.17 10.40
C VAL A 62 23.40 38.64 9.20
N ILE A 63 22.73 39.00 8.12
CA ILE A 63 23.35 39.59 6.94
C ILE A 63 23.38 41.10 7.16
N ASN A 64 24.48 41.76 6.79
CA ASN A 64 24.60 43.21 6.93
C ASN A 64 23.70 43.90 5.89
N GLU A 65 22.47 44.21 6.30
CA GLU A 65 21.44 44.85 5.49
C GLU A 65 20.62 45.81 6.36
N ASN A 66 19.89 46.73 5.72
CA ASN A 66 19.02 47.64 6.45
C ASN A 66 17.89 46.84 7.15
N ASN A 67 17.66 47.07 8.44
CA ASN A 67 16.78 46.24 9.28
C ASN A 67 17.16 44.76 9.33
N SER A 68 18.47 44.45 9.33
CA SER A 68 19.03 43.09 9.33
C SER A 68 18.42 42.14 10.37
N ILE A 69 18.19 42.62 11.59
CA ILE A 69 17.61 41.82 12.68
C ILE A 69 16.16 41.44 12.36
N THR A 70 15.31 42.41 12.01
CA THR A 70 13.91 42.16 11.66
C THR A 70 13.79 41.20 10.47
N ARG A 71 14.60 41.41 9.43
CA ARG A 71 14.63 40.55 8.25
C ARG A 71 15.13 39.13 8.57
N MET A 72 16.09 38.99 9.47
CA MET A 72 16.53 37.67 9.96
C MET A 72 15.37 36.94 10.64
N PHE A 73 14.62 37.58 11.53
CA PHE A 73 13.46 36.96 12.18
C PHE A 73 12.38 36.54 11.17
N GLN A 74 12.06 37.41 10.20
CA GLN A 74 11.11 37.07 9.13
C GLN A 74 11.57 35.85 8.30
N ARG A 75 12.86 35.76 7.96
CA ARG A 75 13.41 34.58 7.26
C ARG A 75 13.36 33.31 8.11
N ARG A 76 13.65 33.40 9.41
CA ARG A 76 13.56 32.25 10.32
C ARG A 76 12.11 31.78 10.43
N GLU A 77 11.17 32.70 10.54
CA GLU A 77 9.76 32.37 10.66
C GLU A 77 9.23 31.72 9.38
N SER A 78 9.55 32.25 8.19
CA SER A 78 9.10 31.61 6.95
C SER A 78 9.65 30.19 6.77
N ILE A 79 10.89 29.94 7.21
CA ILE A 79 11.51 28.62 7.17
C ILE A 79 10.86 27.67 8.18
N LYS A 80 10.50 28.15 9.37
CA LYS A 80 9.73 27.35 10.33
C LYS A 80 8.35 26.99 9.79
N SER A 81 7.61 27.96 9.25
CA SER A 81 6.29 27.69 8.65
C SER A 81 6.40 26.70 7.48
N LYS A 82 7.48 26.76 6.69
CA LYS A 82 7.75 25.76 5.65
C LYS A 82 7.97 24.36 6.24
N ILE A 83 8.75 24.23 7.31
CA ILE A 83 8.96 22.95 8.02
C ILE A 83 7.63 22.41 8.54
N GLU A 84 6.82 23.25 9.18
CA GLU A 84 5.50 22.87 9.72
C GLU A 84 4.56 22.40 8.61
N SER A 85 4.54 23.08 7.46
CA SER A 85 3.75 22.66 6.31
C SER A 85 4.16 21.28 5.80
N ILE A 86 5.47 21.05 5.59
CA ILE A 86 5.94 19.74 5.10
C ILE A 86 5.66 18.65 6.15
N PHE A 87 5.82 18.97 7.44
CA PHE A 87 5.53 18.04 8.52
C PHE A 87 4.05 17.64 8.56
N PHE A 88 3.15 18.58 8.30
CA PHE A 88 1.73 18.29 8.17
C PHE A 88 1.46 17.34 6.99
N ASP A 89 2.06 17.61 5.83
CA ASP A 89 1.92 16.76 4.64
C ASP A 89 2.44 15.33 4.89
N VAL A 90 3.60 15.21 5.56
CA VAL A 90 4.17 13.92 5.98
C VAL A 90 3.24 13.17 6.93
N SER A 91 2.61 13.87 7.86
CA SER A 91 1.69 13.28 8.83
C SER A 91 0.45 12.70 8.12
N VAL A 92 -0.11 13.44 7.16
CA VAL A 92 -1.22 12.97 6.32
C VAL A 92 -0.79 11.77 5.47
N ALA A 93 0.38 11.84 4.84
CA ALA A 93 0.91 10.73 4.05
C ALA A 93 1.15 9.47 4.91
N SER A 94 1.62 9.64 6.14
CA SER A 94 1.85 8.53 7.08
C SER A 94 0.54 7.85 7.46
N GLN A 95 -0.52 8.61 7.74
CA GLN A 95 -1.84 8.05 8.00
C GLN A 95 -2.39 7.27 6.80
N ASN A 96 -2.23 7.81 5.60
CA ASN A 96 -2.63 7.12 4.37
C ASN A 96 -1.84 5.81 4.15
N ALA A 97 -0.56 5.78 4.54
CA ALA A 97 0.26 4.58 4.47
C ALA A 97 -0.22 3.49 5.44
N GLU A 98 -0.60 3.88 6.66
CA GLU A 98 -1.22 2.97 7.63
C GLU A 98 -2.54 2.40 7.10
N ASP A 99 -3.40 3.24 6.52
CA ASP A 99 -4.66 2.80 5.93
C ASP A 99 -4.44 1.82 4.76
N LEU A 100 -3.45 2.08 3.91
CA LEU A 100 -3.07 1.16 2.84
C LEU A 100 -2.52 -0.17 3.39
N ALA A 101 -1.71 -0.14 4.45
CA ALA A 101 -1.20 -1.34 5.10
C ALA A 101 -2.34 -2.20 5.68
N LEU A 102 -3.35 -1.57 6.31
CA LEU A 102 -4.55 -2.25 6.78
C LEU A 102 -5.33 -2.87 5.63
N GLN A 103 -5.50 -2.15 4.52
CA GLN A 103 -6.19 -2.68 3.33
C GLN A 103 -5.45 -3.87 2.69
N ILE A 104 -4.12 -3.82 2.67
CA ILE A 104 -3.27 -4.94 2.22
C ILE A 104 -3.53 -6.16 3.11
N MET A 105 -3.45 -6.00 4.44
CA MET A 105 -3.67 -7.09 5.39
C MET A 105 -5.07 -7.73 5.22
N VAL A 106 -6.12 -6.93 5.08
CA VAL A 106 -7.48 -7.43 4.83
C VAL A 106 -7.54 -8.22 3.52
N THR A 107 -6.97 -7.67 2.45
CA THR A 107 -6.98 -8.30 1.13
C THR A 107 -6.16 -9.60 1.10
N GLU A 108 -5.06 -9.66 1.86
CA GLU A 108 -4.26 -10.88 2.03
C GLU A 108 -5.04 -11.98 2.74
N LYS A 109 -5.76 -11.62 3.80
CA LYS A 109 -6.63 -12.56 4.53
C LYS A 109 -7.74 -13.10 3.62
N GLU A 110 -8.36 -12.26 2.81
CA GLU A 110 -9.37 -12.69 1.83
C GLU A 110 -8.77 -13.64 0.78
N LYS A 111 -7.57 -13.33 0.27
CA LYS A 111 -6.85 -14.22 -0.66
C LYS A 111 -6.57 -15.58 -0.03
N GLN A 112 -6.05 -15.61 1.19
CA GLN A 112 -5.78 -16.86 1.92
C GLN A 112 -7.05 -17.69 2.13
N GLN A 113 -8.19 -17.06 2.41
CA GLN A 113 -9.47 -17.77 2.51
C GLN A 113 -9.91 -18.38 1.18
N LEU A 114 -9.67 -17.69 0.05
CA LEU A 114 -9.95 -18.22 -1.28
C LEU A 114 -9.02 -19.39 -1.65
N GLU A 115 -7.74 -19.31 -1.27
CA GLU A 115 -6.78 -20.41 -1.45
C GLU A 115 -7.20 -21.65 -0.66
N LYS A 116 -7.57 -21.50 0.63
CA LYS A 116 -8.11 -22.61 1.43
C LYS A 116 -9.36 -23.24 0.80
N ARG A 117 -10.25 -22.42 0.23
CA ARG A 117 -11.44 -22.93 -0.49
C ARG A 117 -11.06 -23.68 -1.76
N LYS A 118 -10.06 -23.21 -2.49
CA LYS A 118 -9.53 -23.89 -3.67
C LYS A 118 -8.95 -25.26 -3.30
N ASP A 119 -8.19 -25.34 -2.22
CA ASP A 119 -7.58 -26.59 -1.75
C ASP A 119 -8.67 -27.61 -1.34
N ALA A 120 -9.69 -27.17 -0.59
CA ALA A 120 -10.83 -28.01 -0.25
C ALA A 120 -11.62 -28.49 -1.48
N LEU A 121 -11.78 -27.64 -2.50
CA LEU A 121 -12.39 -28.04 -3.77
C LEU A 121 -11.53 -29.05 -4.54
N ALA A 122 -10.20 -28.92 -4.49
CA ALA A 122 -9.29 -29.87 -5.10
C ALA A 122 -9.34 -31.25 -4.40
N GLU A 123 -9.41 -31.28 -3.07
CA GLU A 123 -9.59 -32.52 -2.31
C GLU A 123 -10.91 -33.23 -2.65
N LEU A 124 -12.02 -32.48 -2.71
CA LEU A 124 -13.32 -33.00 -3.14
C LEU A 124 -13.28 -33.53 -4.57
N GLN A 125 -12.51 -32.90 -5.45
CA GLN A 125 -12.30 -33.39 -6.82
C GLN A 125 -11.65 -34.77 -6.83
N VAL A 126 -10.62 -34.97 -6.00
CA VAL A 126 -9.91 -36.24 -5.87
C VAL A 126 -10.80 -37.32 -5.29
N GLN A 127 -11.61 -37.00 -4.26
CA GLN A 127 -12.57 -37.94 -3.67
C GLN A 127 -13.62 -38.39 -4.68
N LEU A 128 -14.22 -37.46 -5.44
CA LEU A 128 -15.21 -37.77 -6.48
C LEU A 128 -14.62 -38.58 -7.65
N MET A 129 -13.31 -38.49 -7.89
CA MET A 129 -12.60 -39.32 -8.88
C MET A 129 -12.22 -40.69 -8.32
N GLY A 130 -11.91 -40.78 -7.02
CA GLY A 130 -11.60 -42.02 -6.31
C GLY A 130 -12.83 -42.91 -6.12
N GLU A 131 -14.01 -42.34 -5.85
CA GLU A 131 -15.28 -43.08 -5.69
C GLU A 131 -15.83 -43.68 -6.99
N LYS A 132 -15.29 -43.29 -8.16
CA LYS A 132 -15.72 -43.80 -9.47
C LYS A 132 -14.92 -45.02 -9.98
N ASN A 133 -13.93 -45.49 -9.22
CA ASN A 133 -13.14 -46.68 -9.52
C ASN A 133 -13.58 -47.89 -8.70
#